data_AF-A0A640Y9Q2-F1
#
_entry.id   AF-A0A640Y9Q2-F1
#
_cell.length_a   1.000
_cell.length_b   1.000
_cell.length_c   1.000
_cell.angle_alpha   90.00
_cell.angle_beta   90.00
_cell.angle_gamma   90.00
#
_symmetry.space_group_name_H-M   'P 1'
#
loop_
_entity.id
_entity.type
_entity.pdbx_description
1 polymer ?
#
loop_
_entity_poly.entity_id
_entity_poly.type
_entity_poly.pdbx_seq_one_letter_code
_entity_poly.pdbx_strand_id
1 'polypeptide(L)'
;MESATATAPATGSIAHPDGERLMAPPDREARLVGWLCAGTGLALFAVMGLLGLTMRLTQAEVLGVSDEWFYRIMTLHGSGMLAGILLALMGGIWYVLKSVAELSFTRMLVSYAAMVLGAVVVLVSVVFGGFGAGWTFLSPLPFLPAEAWDTWAAAAYFIGLMLVGVSFLVFCIDVLTTLTRTYGGLSGALGVRFLRDRDDNPPPPQVIAATAVTAQGTLASAVGSTILIALLGKSIDSGVELDALWAKNLTYFFGHSYANLIIYLGAGMIYVLLPRYAGRQWKTTKPLAYGWLATLLLVTTAYGHHLYMDFVQPGAASVIATVSSSAAALPVAVVTVYTGVMLVWGSRYRWTLASVLIYLGFAGWTIGGVGAVIDSLIPINFRFHNTLWVPAHFHTYLMLGAVFWVMAFLVHMLERAAGRPASERVAKASVGAMVLGGYGLVGAWYASGALGVPRRYSVQPVDTEVYSAVASACVALFAVGFLLVLFEVGRLALAA
;
A
#
# COMPACT_ATOMS: atom_id res chain seq x y z
N MET A 1 -3.88 -53.67 11.17
CA MET A 1 -5.22 -53.43 11.75
C MET A 1 -5.00 -52.89 13.14
N GLU A 2 -4.96 -51.57 13.24
CA GLU A 2 -5.95 -50.73 13.95
C GLU A 2 -5.27 -50.27 15.24
N SER A 3 -5.27 -49.02 15.66
CA SER A 3 -5.98 -47.83 15.26
C SER A 3 -5.12 -46.67 15.79
N ALA A 4 -4.49 -45.91 14.90
CA ALA A 4 -3.96 -44.61 15.27
C ALA A 4 -5.18 -43.70 15.43
N THR A 5 -5.56 -43.43 16.68
CA THR A 5 -6.57 -42.44 17.03
C THR A 5 -6.11 -41.09 16.49
N ALA A 6 -6.58 -40.77 15.28
CA ALA A 6 -6.59 -39.43 14.75
C ALA A 6 -7.43 -38.59 15.70
N THR A 7 -6.77 -37.87 16.59
CA THR A 7 -7.38 -36.76 17.31
C THR A 7 -7.97 -35.83 16.27
N ALA A 8 -9.30 -35.72 16.26
CA ALA A 8 -10.00 -34.72 15.46
C ALA A 8 -9.32 -33.35 15.67
N PRO A 9 -9.09 -32.55 14.60
CA PRO A 9 -8.50 -31.24 14.78
C PRO A 9 -9.41 -30.45 15.72
N ALA A 10 -8.85 -29.98 16.84
CA ALA A 10 -9.57 -29.15 17.78
C ALA A 10 -10.27 -28.02 17.01
N THR A 11 -11.60 -28.00 17.09
CA THR A 11 -12.46 -26.88 16.70
C THR A 11 -12.00 -25.66 17.50
N GLY A 12 -11.07 -24.88 16.93
CA GLY A 12 -10.41 -23.78 17.64
C GLY A 12 -8.98 -23.47 17.19
N SER A 13 -8.35 -24.29 16.35
CA SER A 13 -6.99 -24.00 15.87
C SER A 13 -6.98 -22.94 14.75
N ILE A 14 -6.20 -21.87 14.96
CA ILE A 14 -6.17 -20.65 14.13
C ILE A 14 -5.46 -20.88 12.78
N ALA A 15 -4.35 -21.62 12.78
CA ALA A 15 -3.55 -21.93 11.60
C ALA A 15 -3.65 -23.41 11.21
N HIS A 16 -3.25 -23.76 9.99
CA HIS A 16 -3.15 -25.16 9.56
C HIS A 16 -2.21 -25.94 10.51
N PRO A 17 -2.45 -27.23 10.80
CA PRO A 17 -1.59 -28.00 11.71
C PRO A 17 -0.12 -28.02 11.27
N ASP A 18 0.11 -28.18 9.97
CA ASP A 18 1.45 -28.10 9.37
C ASP A 18 1.95 -26.65 9.24
N GLY A 19 1.06 -25.66 9.29
CA GLY A 19 1.37 -24.24 9.12
C GLY A 19 2.11 -23.63 10.30
N GLU A 20 1.88 -24.10 11.52
CA GLU A 20 2.63 -23.64 12.71
C GLU A 20 4.13 -23.93 12.61
N ARG A 21 4.51 -24.98 11.86
CA ARG A 21 5.91 -25.36 11.64
C ARG A 21 6.63 -24.48 10.60
N LEU A 22 5.88 -23.72 9.80
CA LEU A 22 6.42 -22.96 8.67
C LEU A 22 6.99 -21.59 9.05
N MET A 23 6.77 -21.12 10.27
CA MET A 23 7.40 -19.91 10.78
C MET A 23 7.60 -20.02 12.29
N ALA A 24 8.77 -19.60 12.77
CA ALA A 24 9.06 -19.57 14.19
C ALA A 24 8.09 -18.63 14.93
N PRO A 25 7.83 -18.84 16.24
CA PRO A 25 7.12 -17.85 17.04
C PRO A 25 7.86 -16.50 16.98
N PRO A 26 7.14 -15.38 16.77
CA PRO A 26 7.77 -14.06 16.80
C PRO A 26 8.32 -13.76 18.20
N ASP A 27 9.47 -13.11 18.27
CA ASP A 27 10.00 -12.61 19.53
C ASP A 27 9.16 -11.43 20.07
N ARG A 28 9.58 -10.88 21.22
CA ARG A 28 8.88 -9.74 21.83
C ARG A 28 8.95 -8.49 20.95
N GLU A 29 10.09 -8.21 20.34
CA GLU A 29 10.29 -7.01 19.51
C GLU A 29 9.40 -7.04 18.26
N ALA A 30 9.37 -8.17 17.56
CA ALA A 30 8.51 -8.41 16.40
C ALA A 30 7.04 -8.19 16.75
N ARG A 31 6.57 -8.74 17.87
CA ARG A 31 5.19 -8.50 18.32
C ARG A 31 4.94 -7.03 18.59
N LEU A 32 5.82 -6.35 19.31
CA LEU A 32 5.67 -4.92 19.62
C LEU A 32 5.64 -4.05 18.36
N VAL A 33 6.59 -4.25 17.43
CA VAL A 33 6.64 -3.52 16.16
C VAL A 33 5.39 -3.79 15.33
N GLY A 34 4.98 -5.05 15.22
CA GLY A 34 3.78 -5.45 14.49
C GLY A 34 2.53 -4.74 15.05
N TRP A 35 2.34 -4.77 16.37
CA TRP A 35 1.24 -4.07 17.03
C TRP A 35 1.26 -2.57 16.81
N LEU A 36 2.41 -1.95 17.07
CA LEU A 36 2.58 -0.52 16.99
C LEU A 36 2.34 -0.01 15.56
N CYS A 37 2.97 -0.63 14.57
CA CYS A 37 2.90 -0.15 13.20
C CYS A 37 1.57 -0.49 12.52
N ALA A 38 1.08 -1.73 12.65
CA ALA A 38 -0.19 -2.11 12.05
C ALA A 38 -1.38 -1.46 12.76
N GLY A 39 -1.32 -1.34 14.10
CA GLY A 39 -2.34 -0.64 14.88
C GLY A 39 -2.41 0.85 14.53
N THR A 40 -1.27 1.56 14.55
CA THR A 40 -1.22 2.99 14.19
C THR A 40 -1.62 3.21 12.73
N GLY A 41 -1.13 2.38 11.79
CA GLY A 41 -1.48 2.49 10.38
C GLY A 41 -2.98 2.25 10.12
N LEU A 42 -3.59 1.27 10.81
CA LEU A 42 -5.02 1.00 10.69
C LEU A 42 -5.89 2.09 11.35
N ALA A 43 -5.44 2.66 12.47
CA ALA A 43 -6.08 3.81 13.09
C ALA A 43 -6.04 5.03 12.17
N LEU A 44 -4.89 5.30 11.54
CA LEU A 44 -4.76 6.37 10.56
C LEU A 44 -5.65 6.11 9.34
N PHE A 45 -5.69 4.87 8.83
CA PHE A 45 -6.63 4.49 7.78
C PHE A 45 -8.09 4.74 8.17
N ALA A 46 -8.49 4.44 9.41
CA ALA A 46 -9.85 4.69 9.89
C ALA A 46 -10.19 6.18 9.85
N VAL A 47 -9.31 7.04 10.38
CA VAL A 47 -9.51 8.50 10.39
C VAL A 47 -9.53 9.05 8.96
N MET A 48 -8.58 8.65 8.12
CA MET A 48 -8.54 9.08 6.72
C MET A 48 -9.72 8.52 5.91
N GLY A 49 -10.25 7.35 6.27
CA GLY A 49 -11.43 6.75 5.66
C GLY A 49 -12.68 7.58 5.92
N LEU A 50 -12.82 8.13 7.13
CA LEU A 50 -13.88 9.10 7.44
C LEU A 50 -13.76 10.37 6.60
N LEU A 51 -12.54 10.87 6.39
CA LEU A 51 -12.31 12.00 5.47
C LEU A 51 -12.74 11.68 4.03
N GLY A 52 -12.44 10.47 3.55
CA GLY A 52 -12.88 9.99 2.24
C GLY A 52 -14.41 9.86 2.14
N LEU A 53 -15.06 9.34 3.18
CA LEU A 53 -16.51 9.26 3.29
C LEU A 53 -17.15 10.66 3.26
N THR A 54 -16.60 11.61 4.03
CA THR A 54 -17.05 13.01 4.01
C THR A 54 -16.99 13.59 2.61
N MET A 55 -15.88 13.40 1.88
CA MET A 55 -15.78 13.86 0.48
C MET A 55 -16.85 13.24 -0.43
N ARG A 56 -17.18 11.95 -0.23
CA ARG A 56 -18.22 11.28 -1.03
C ARG A 56 -19.60 11.86 -0.73
N LEU A 57 -19.93 11.98 0.56
CA LEU A 57 -21.21 12.56 0.99
C LEU A 57 -21.36 14.02 0.57
N THR A 58 -20.28 14.80 0.50
CA THR A 58 -20.31 16.15 -0.08
C THR A 58 -20.63 16.14 -1.56
N GLN A 59 -19.97 15.28 -2.34
CA GLN A 59 -20.25 15.15 -3.77
C GLN A 59 -21.63 14.55 -4.10
N ALA A 60 -22.26 13.88 -3.14
CA ALA A 60 -23.64 13.41 -3.23
C ALA A 60 -24.65 14.43 -2.66
N GLU A 61 -24.19 15.65 -2.35
CA GLU A 61 -25.02 16.74 -1.81
C GLU A 61 -25.71 16.41 -0.47
N VAL A 62 -25.19 15.41 0.25
CA VAL A 62 -25.67 15.03 1.58
C VAL A 62 -25.04 15.90 2.67
N LEU A 63 -23.78 16.31 2.50
CA LEU A 63 -23.05 17.18 3.42
C LEU A 63 -22.59 18.47 2.75
N GLY A 64 -22.91 19.62 3.35
CA GLY A 64 -22.48 20.94 2.88
C GLY A 64 -21.07 21.34 3.33
N VAL A 65 -20.04 20.62 2.88
CA VAL A 65 -18.64 21.01 3.11
C VAL A 65 -18.22 22.03 2.06
N SER A 66 -17.56 23.12 2.46
CA SER A 66 -17.08 24.13 1.50
C SER A 66 -15.98 23.57 0.58
N ASP A 67 -15.83 24.17 -0.60
CA ASP A 67 -14.79 23.78 -1.57
C ASP A 67 -13.38 23.81 -0.97
N GLU A 68 -13.07 24.85 -0.19
CA GLU A 68 -11.78 24.97 0.52
C GLU A 68 -11.52 23.76 1.41
N TRP A 69 -12.49 23.39 2.26
CA TRP A 69 -12.36 22.23 3.13
C TRP A 69 -12.34 20.92 2.34
N PHE A 70 -13.05 20.81 1.23
CA PHE A 70 -12.99 19.64 0.36
C PHE A 70 -11.56 19.38 -0.12
N TYR A 71 -10.86 20.40 -0.61
CA TYR A 71 -9.48 20.28 -1.10
C TYR A 71 -8.47 19.99 0.03
N ARG A 72 -8.68 20.56 1.22
CA ARG A 72 -7.90 20.26 2.43
C ARG A 72 -8.09 18.81 2.88
N ILE A 73 -9.33 18.35 2.97
CA ILE A 73 -9.69 16.96 3.30
C ILE A 73 -9.11 15.99 2.27
N MET A 74 -9.20 16.32 0.98
CA MET A 74 -8.61 15.51 -0.09
C MET A 74 -7.08 15.39 0.05
N THR A 75 -6.41 16.48 0.41
CA THR A 75 -4.97 16.51 0.64
C THR A 75 -4.60 15.63 1.82
N LEU A 76 -5.30 15.75 2.95
CA LEU A 76 -5.10 14.91 4.13
C LEU A 76 -5.38 13.43 3.84
N HIS A 77 -6.52 13.12 3.22
CA HIS A 77 -6.90 11.76 2.89
C HIS A 77 -5.82 11.07 2.05
N GLY A 78 -5.39 11.69 0.95
CA GLY A 78 -4.38 11.08 0.06
C GLY A 78 -3.05 10.84 0.77
N SER A 79 -2.51 11.86 1.44
CA SER A 79 -1.19 11.77 2.08
C SER A 79 -1.20 10.88 3.32
N GLY A 80 -2.25 10.97 4.13
CA GLY A 80 -2.42 10.16 5.33
C GLY A 80 -2.67 8.69 5.04
N MET A 81 -3.45 8.36 3.98
CA MET A 81 -3.67 6.97 3.57
C MET A 81 -2.35 6.30 3.17
N LEU A 82 -1.52 6.97 2.36
CA LEU A 82 -0.24 6.41 1.93
C LEU A 82 0.72 6.23 3.10
N ALA A 83 0.83 7.23 3.99
CA ALA A 83 1.67 7.13 5.18
C ALA A 83 1.22 5.98 6.11
N GLY A 84 -0.08 5.86 6.35
CA GLY A 84 -0.65 4.82 7.22
C GLY A 84 -0.45 3.41 6.71
N ILE A 85 -0.74 3.17 5.43
CA ILE A 85 -0.55 1.85 4.81
C ILE A 85 0.94 1.51 4.72
N LEU A 86 1.79 2.47 4.36
CA LEU A 86 3.25 2.28 4.33
C LEU A 86 3.76 1.88 5.71
N LEU A 87 3.38 2.60 6.76
CA LEU A 87 3.78 2.28 8.14
C LEU A 87 3.36 0.87 8.54
N ALA A 88 2.10 0.50 8.29
CA ALA A 88 1.58 -0.81 8.62
C ALA A 88 2.36 -1.94 7.91
N LEU A 89 2.64 -1.78 6.62
CA LEU A 89 3.35 -2.80 5.84
C LEU A 89 4.86 -2.82 6.10
N MET A 90 5.47 -1.70 6.49
CA MET A 90 6.83 -1.68 7.06
C MET A 90 6.88 -2.57 8.31
N GLY A 91 5.92 -2.42 9.23
CA GLY A 91 5.83 -3.28 10.42
C GLY A 91 5.56 -4.74 10.09
N GLY A 92 4.68 -5.01 9.12
CA GLY A 92 4.35 -6.36 8.66
C GLY A 92 5.53 -7.11 8.05
N ILE A 93 6.29 -6.46 7.16
CA ILE A 93 7.49 -7.09 6.60
C ILE A 93 8.59 -7.23 7.67
N TRP A 94 8.76 -6.23 8.56
CA TRP A 94 9.74 -6.27 9.64
C TRP A 94 9.48 -7.47 10.57
N TYR A 95 8.21 -7.69 10.92
CA TYR A 95 7.76 -8.82 11.74
C TYR A 95 8.15 -10.17 11.12
N VAL A 96 7.95 -10.38 9.82
CA VAL A 96 8.28 -11.67 9.18
C VAL A 96 9.78 -11.81 8.87
N LEU A 97 10.50 -10.71 8.69
CA LEU A 97 11.95 -10.74 8.45
C LEU A 97 12.74 -11.03 9.72
N LYS A 98 12.23 -10.64 10.89
CA LYS A 98 12.91 -10.86 12.17
C LYS A 98 13.20 -12.33 12.46
N SER A 99 12.46 -13.28 11.86
CA SER A 99 12.74 -14.72 12.01
C SER A 99 13.88 -15.23 11.14
N VAL A 100 14.41 -14.43 10.21
CA VAL A 100 15.46 -14.84 9.26
C VAL A 100 16.64 -13.86 9.21
N ALA A 101 16.53 -12.70 9.88
CA ALA A 101 17.56 -11.67 9.92
C ALA A 101 17.47 -10.84 11.21
N GLU A 102 18.62 -10.37 11.71
CA GLU A 102 18.72 -9.57 12.92
C GLU A 102 18.50 -8.08 12.65
N LEU A 103 17.23 -7.67 12.50
CA LEU A 103 16.85 -6.27 12.29
C LEU A 103 16.96 -5.44 13.57
N SER A 104 17.28 -4.14 13.42
CA SER A 104 17.47 -3.21 14.53
C SER A 104 16.15 -2.64 15.03
N PHE A 105 15.76 -2.99 16.26
CA PHE A 105 14.57 -2.46 16.91
C PHE A 105 14.62 -0.92 17.08
N THR A 106 15.77 -0.38 17.47
CA THR A 106 15.96 1.08 17.63
C THR A 106 15.75 1.84 16.32
N ARG A 107 16.30 1.36 15.21
CA ARG A 107 16.13 2.03 13.89
C ARG A 107 14.68 1.94 13.41
N MET A 108 13.99 0.84 13.72
CA MET A 108 12.56 0.72 13.45
C MET A 108 11.74 1.73 14.27
N LEU A 109 12.05 1.93 15.55
CA LEU A 109 11.39 2.95 16.39
C LEU A 109 11.68 4.38 15.92
N VAL A 110 12.90 4.68 15.49
CA VAL A 110 13.25 5.98 14.89
C VAL A 110 12.44 6.21 13.61
N SER A 111 12.33 5.20 12.75
CA SER A 111 11.52 5.26 11.53
C SER A 111 10.05 5.51 11.89
N TYR A 112 9.49 4.75 12.83
CA TYR A 112 8.13 4.95 13.34
C TYR A 112 7.90 6.39 13.86
N ALA A 113 8.80 6.90 14.70
CA ALA A 113 8.68 8.24 15.27
C ALA A 113 8.74 9.33 14.18
N ALA A 114 9.64 9.21 13.21
CA ALA A 114 9.73 10.12 12.08
C ALA A 114 8.47 10.08 11.19
N MET A 115 7.87 8.90 10.97
CA MET A 115 6.61 8.76 10.24
C MET A 115 5.47 9.50 10.96
N VAL A 116 5.31 9.25 12.27
CA VAL A 116 4.25 9.87 13.06
C VAL A 116 4.43 11.39 13.13
N LEU A 117 5.65 11.86 13.37
CA LEU A 117 5.96 13.29 13.39
C LEU A 117 5.67 13.93 12.02
N GLY A 118 6.09 13.29 10.92
CA GLY A 118 5.80 13.75 9.57
C GLY A 118 4.30 13.86 9.29
N ALA A 119 3.52 12.84 9.68
CA ALA A 119 2.06 12.86 9.56
C ALA A 119 1.42 13.98 10.39
N VAL A 120 1.91 14.24 11.61
CA VAL A 120 1.45 15.35 12.46
C VAL A 120 1.78 16.71 11.83
N VAL A 121 2.97 16.88 11.26
CA VAL A 121 3.34 18.13 10.59
C VAL A 121 2.48 18.37 9.34
N VAL A 122 2.20 17.33 8.55
CA VAL A 122 1.24 17.41 7.42
C VAL A 122 -0.15 17.79 7.93
N LEU A 123 -0.61 17.19 9.03
CA LEU A 123 -1.89 17.54 9.66
C LEU A 123 -1.92 19.02 10.05
N VAL A 124 -0.86 19.53 10.68
CA VAL A 124 -0.78 20.94 11.09
C VAL A 124 -0.82 21.87 9.88
N SER A 125 -0.04 21.57 8.83
CA SER A 125 -0.03 22.33 7.58
C SER A 125 -1.43 22.45 6.96
N VAL A 126 -2.17 21.33 6.87
CA VAL A 126 -3.47 21.33 6.20
C VAL A 126 -4.58 21.89 7.09
N VAL A 127 -4.62 21.56 8.38
CA VAL A 127 -5.71 21.95 9.30
C VAL A 127 -5.55 23.37 9.82
N PHE A 128 -4.33 23.83 10.09
CA PHE A 128 -4.11 25.18 10.59
C PHE A 128 -3.59 26.13 9.50
N GLY A 129 -2.89 25.61 8.49
CA GLY A 129 -2.33 26.43 7.42
C GLY A 129 -3.15 26.51 6.14
N GLY A 130 -4.25 25.75 6.02
CA GLY A 130 -5.10 25.80 4.83
C GLY A 130 -4.57 25.04 3.61
N PHE A 131 -3.40 24.38 3.70
CA PHE A 131 -2.77 23.77 2.53
C PHE A 131 -3.68 22.73 1.85
N GLY A 132 -4.00 22.96 0.57
CA GLY A 132 -5.01 22.21 -0.17
C GLY A 132 -4.59 21.79 -1.58
N ALA A 133 -3.31 21.74 -1.89
CA ALA A 133 -2.82 21.47 -3.26
C ALA A 133 -2.98 20.01 -3.74
N GLY A 134 -3.55 19.12 -2.91
CA GLY A 134 -3.63 17.70 -3.14
C GLY A 134 -2.34 16.94 -2.83
N TRP A 135 -2.46 15.63 -2.62
CA TRP A 135 -1.35 14.77 -2.19
C TRP A 135 -0.18 14.67 -3.18
N THR A 136 -0.36 15.10 -4.43
CA THR A 136 0.69 15.15 -5.45
C THR A 136 1.49 16.46 -5.45
N PHE A 137 1.04 17.50 -4.72
CA PHE A 137 1.77 18.75 -4.47
C PHE A 137 2.48 19.35 -5.71
N LEU A 138 1.82 19.30 -6.87
CA LEU A 138 2.45 19.65 -8.15
C LEU A 138 2.63 21.16 -8.28
N SER A 139 3.85 21.58 -8.63
CA SER A 139 4.15 22.95 -9.07
C SER A 139 3.27 23.36 -10.26
N PRO A 140 2.79 24.61 -10.35
CA PRO A 140 3.11 25.74 -9.47
C PRO A 140 2.13 25.96 -8.30
N LEU A 141 1.08 25.14 -8.17
CA LEU A 141 -0.03 25.40 -7.25
C LEU A 141 0.38 25.63 -5.79
N PRO A 142 1.30 24.85 -5.18
CA PRO A 142 1.80 25.11 -3.82
C PRO A 142 2.33 26.53 -3.57
N PHE A 143 2.82 27.20 -4.61
CA PHE A 143 3.47 28.51 -4.57
C PHE A 143 2.59 29.65 -5.07
N LEU A 144 1.58 29.35 -5.87
CA LEU A 144 0.62 30.32 -6.42
C LEU A 144 -0.81 29.95 -5.98
N PRO A 145 -1.13 30.03 -4.68
CA PRO A 145 -2.38 29.49 -4.14
C PRO A 145 -3.59 30.40 -4.30
N ALA A 146 -3.44 31.59 -4.89
CA ALA A 146 -4.49 32.61 -4.96
C ALA A 146 -5.16 32.87 -3.59
N GLU A 147 -4.34 33.17 -2.58
CA GLU A 147 -4.76 33.46 -1.19
C GLU A 147 -5.33 32.27 -0.40
N ALA A 148 -5.37 31.05 -0.97
CA ALA A 148 -5.93 29.88 -0.28
C ALA A 148 -5.09 29.37 0.92
N TRP A 149 -3.78 29.65 0.95
CA TRP A 149 -2.90 29.35 2.09
C TRP A 149 -1.66 30.23 2.07
N ASP A 150 -1.03 30.35 3.24
CA ASP A 150 0.24 31.04 3.41
C ASP A 150 1.44 30.17 2.99
N THR A 151 2.58 30.81 2.72
CA THR A 151 3.84 30.14 2.36
C THR A 151 4.33 29.14 3.42
N TRP A 152 4.12 29.43 4.71
CA TRP A 152 4.50 28.54 5.80
C TRP A 152 3.74 27.22 5.75
N ALA A 153 2.50 27.21 5.26
CA ALA A 153 1.67 26.02 5.17
C ALA A 153 2.27 25.04 4.14
N ALA A 154 2.67 25.56 2.96
CA ALA A 154 3.37 24.77 1.95
C ALA A 154 4.73 24.26 2.47
N ALA A 155 5.52 25.12 3.12
CA ALA A 155 6.80 24.72 3.71
C ALA A 155 6.62 23.61 4.76
N ALA A 156 5.66 23.75 5.67
CA ALA A 156 5.34 22.74 6.67
C ALA A 156 4.88 21.42 6.02
N TYR A 157 4.08 21.48 4.96
CA TYR A 157 3.67 20.28 4.21
C TYR A 157 4.89 19.53 3.66
N PHE A 158 5.82 20.24 3.02
CA PHE A 158 7.04 19.64 2.47
C PHE A 158 7.97 19.08 3.56
N ILE A 159 8.09 19.75 4.71
CA ILE A 159 8.82 19.23 5.87
C ILE A 159 8.17 17.95 6.39
N GLY A 160 6.84 17.91 6.49
CA GLY A 160 6.11 16.73 6.91
C GLY A 160 6.32 15.53 5.97
N LEU A 161 6.24 15.76 4.65
CA LEU A 161 6.57 14.74 3.65
C LEU A 161 8.03 14.32 3.68
N MET A 162 8.96 15.24 3.95
CA MET A 162 10.38 14.92 4.11
C MET A 162 10.59 13.95 5.28
N LEU A 163 9.94 14.18 6.42
CA LEU A 163 10.01 13.30 7.58
C LEU A 163 9.44 11.90 7.28
N VAL A 164 8.33 11.82 6.53
CA VAL A 164 7.79 10.54 6.03
C VAL A 164 8.81 9.83 5.12
N GLY A 165 9.47 10.57 4.23
CA GLY A 165 10.51 10.03 3.34
C GLY A 165 11.76 9.56 4.10
N VAL A 166 12.21 10.32 5.10
CA VAL A 166 13.33 9.96 5.99
C VAL A 166 13.01 8.71 6.79
N SER A 167 11.78 8.59 7.31
CA SER A 167 11.31 7.37 7.97
C SER A 167 11.50 6.14 7.08
N PHE A 168 10.99 6.19 5.84
CA PHE A 168 11.10 5.05 4.94
C PHE A 168 12.55 4.79 4.52
N LEU A 169 13.36 5.83 4.32
CA LEU A 169 14.78 5.70 3.99
C LEU A 169 15.57 5.00 5.10
N VAL A 170 15.37 5.39 6.38
CA VAL A 170 16.04 4.75 7.52
C VAL A 170 15.68 3.26 7.59
N PHE A 171 14.39 2.94 7.41
CA PHE A 171 13.92 1.56 7.32
C PHE A 171 14.55 0.80 6.16
N CYS A 172 14.60 1.38 4.95
CA CYS A 172 15.21 0.76 3.79
C CYS A 172 16.70 0.48 4.01
N ILE A 173 17.46 1.43 4.56
CA ILE A 173 18.88 1.25 4.84
C ILE A 173 19.11 0.14 5.86
N ASP A 174 18.32 0.08 6.94
CA ASP A 174 18.46 -0.96 7.97
C ASP A 174 18.20 -2.35 7.40
N VAL A 175 17.06 -2.53 6.72
CA VAL A 175 16.69 -3.82 6.14
C VAL A 175 17.67 -4.21 5.03
N LEU A 176 18.02 -3.31 4.12
CA LEU A 176 18.93 -3.61 3.01
C LEU A 176 20.33 -3.97 3.53
N THR A 177 20.87 -3.21 4.48
CA THR A 177 22.19 -3.49 5.05
C THR A 177 22.20 -4.83 5.79
N THR A 178 21.16 -5.10 6.57
CA THR A 178 21.06 -6.37 7.31
C THR A 178 20.96 -7.56 6.35
N LEU A 179 20.02 -7.53 5.40
CA LEU A 179 19.83 -8.64 4.46
C LEU A 179 21.06 -8.86 3.57
N THR A 180 21.71 -7.78 3.11
CA THR A 180 22.94 -7.91 2.33
C THR A 180 24.10 -8.47 3.17
N ARG A 181 24.18 -8.19 4.47
CA ARG A 181 25.18 -8.86 5.33
C ARG A 181 24.85 -10.33 5.57
N THR A 182 23.60 -10.65 5.87
CA THR A 182 23.14 -12.02 6.17
C THR A 182 23.28 -12.96 4.96
N TYR A 183 22.96 -12.47 3.76
CA TYR A 183 22.92 -13.30 2.55
C TYR A 183 24.11 -13.06 1.60
N GLY A 184 25.25 -12.57 2.12
CA GLY A 184 26.50 -12.51 1.36
C GLY A 184 26.56 -11.44 0.26
N GLY A 185 25.84 -10.34 0.42
CA GLY A 185 25.83 -9.16 -0.45
C GLY A 185 24.53 -9.01 -1.22
N LEU A 186 24.42 -7.94 -2.01
CA LEU A 186 23.22 -7.64 -2.81
C LEU A 186 22.87 -8.78 -3.78
N SER A 187 23.87 -9.40 -4.41
CA SER A 187 23.65 -10.52 -5.33
C SER A 187 23.11 -11.77 -4.63
N GLY A 188 23.52 -12.04 -3.39
CA GLY A 188 22.99 -13.17 -2.64
C GLY A 188 21.59 -12.90 -2.11
N ALA A 189 21.37 -11.72 -1.50
CA ALA A 189 20.06 -11.32 -0.96
C ALA A 189 18.95 -11.22 -2.03
N LEU A 190 19.28 -10.82 -3.26
CA LEU A 190 18.35 -10.82 -4.40
C LEU A 190 18.18 -12.19 -5.08
N GLY A 191 18.87 -13.24 -4.61
CA GLY A 191 18.83 -14.57 -5.21
C GLY A 191 19.58 -14.71 -6.54
N VAL A 192 20.41 -13.74 -6.94
CA VAL A 192 21.20 -13.80 -8.19
C VAL A 192 22.22 -14.96 -8.16
N ARG A 193 22.78 -15.27 -6.99
CA ARG A 193 23.69 -16.42 -6.83
C ARG A 193 22.99 -17.74 -7.08
N PHE A 194 21.78 -17.89 -6.53
CA PHE A 194 20.91 -19.03 -6.78
C PHE A 194 20.53 -19.15 -8.26
N LEU A 195 20.23 -18.04 -8.94
CA LEU A 195 19.96 -18.06 -10.39
C LEU A 195 21.14 -18.55 -11.23
N ARG A 196 22.37 -18.33 -10.74
CA ARG A 196 23.61 -18.76 -11.40
C ARG A 196 24.09 -20.14 -10.96
N ASP A 197 23.28 -20.89 -10.22
CA ASP A 197 23.62 -22.20 -9.66
C ASP A 197 24.89 -22.16 -8.79
N ARG A 198 25.07 -21.04 -8.06
CA ARG A 198 26.21 -20.80 -7.15
C ARG A 198 25.81 -20.86 -5.66
N ASP A 199 24.57 -21.19 -5.36
CA ASP A 199 24.04 -21.25 -3.99
C ASP A 199 22.92 -22.30 -3.92
N ASP A 200 23.16 -23.36 -3.14
CA ASP A 200 22.20 -24.46 -2.94
C ASP A 200 21.13 -24.12 -1.90
N ASN A 201 21.30 -23.02 -1.14
CA ASN A 201 20.35 -22.57 -0.12
C ASN A 201 19.85 -21.15 -0.41
N PRO A 202 18.91 -20.98 -1.35
CA PRO A 202 18.44 -19.66 -1.76
C PRO A 202 17.79 -18.89 -0.60
N PRO A 203 17.87 -17.55 -0.60
CA PRO A 203 17.13 -16.73 0.34
C PRO A 203 15.62 -17.03 0.26
N PRO A 204 14.91 -16.99 1.40
CA PRO A 204 13.45 -17.12 1.40
C PRO A 204 12.76 -16.04 0.53
N PRO A 205 11.55 -16.30 0.00
CA PRO A 205 10.87 -15.35 -0.89
C PRO A 205 10.68 -13.95 -0.29
N GLN A 206 10.39 -13.85 1.00
CA GLN A 206 10.24 -12.56 1.71
C GLN A 206 11.55 -11.77 1.79
N VAL A 207 12.70 -12.43 1.78
CA VAL A 207 14.03 -11.78 1.77
C VAL A 207 14.31 -11.19 0.40
N ILE A 208 14.04 -11.94 -0.67
CA ILE A 208 14.22 -11.45 -2.05
C ILE A 208 13.32 -10.24 -2.28
N ALA A 209 12.05 -10.33 -1.88
CA ALA A 209 11.08 -9.25 -1.96
C ALA A 209 11.55 -8.00 -1.19
N ALA A 210 11.87 -8.16 0.10
CA ALA A 210 12.30 -7.05 0.94
C ALA A 210 13.60 -6.41 0.42
N THR A 211 14.54 -7.20 -0.07
CA THR A 211 15.79 -6.68 -0.66
C THR A 211 15.50 -5.86 -1.92
N ALA A 212 14.65 -6.35 -2.82
CA ALA A 212 14.27 -5.61 -4.03
C ALA A 212 13.56 -4.29 -3.68
N VAL A 213 12.59 -4.36 -2.77
CA VAL A 213 11.81 -3.21 -2.31
C VAL A 213 12.69 -2.16 -1.63
N THR A 214 13.60 -2.57 -0.75
CA THR A 214 14.44 -1.64 0.01
C THR A 214 15.57 -1.05 -0.81
N ALA A 215 16.08 -1.79 -1.81
CA ALA A 215 17.01 -1.26 -2.80
C ALA A 215 16.34 -0.14 -3.64
N GLN A 216 15.16 -0.40 -4.19
CA GLN A 216 14.41 0.61 -4.94
C GLN A 216 13.91 1.75 -4.03
N GLY A 217 13.49 1.43 -2.80
CA GLY A 217 13.02 2.41 -1.82
C GLY A 217 14.09 3.40 -1.38
N THR A 218 15.35 2.95 -1.29
CA THR A 218 16.51 3.83 -1.05
C THR A 218 16.67 4.82 -2.21
N LEU A 219 16.60 4.35 -3.46
CA LEU A 219 16.67 5.22 -4.64
C LEU A 219 15.49 6.19 -4.72
N ALA A 220 14.27 5.70 -4.54
CA ALA A 220 13.05 6.50 -4.56
C ALA A 220 13.08 7.59 -3.48
N SER A 221 13.57 7.26 -2.28
CA SER A 221 13.68 8.23 -1.19
C SER A 221 14.76 9.28 -1.47
N ALA A 222 15.88 8.91 -2.10
CA ALA A 222 16.88 9.88 -2.52
C ALA A 222 16.32 10.88 -3.54
N VAL A 223 15.59 10.40 -4.56
CA VAL A 223 14.92 11.26 -5.55
C VAL A 223 13.84 12.12 -4.90
N GLY A 224 13.03 11.54 -4.01
CA GLY A 224 12.01 12.24 -3.24
C GLY A 224 12.57 13.36 -2.38
N SER A 225 13.66 13.10 -1.66
CA SER A 225 14.36 14.12 -0.87
C SER A 225 14.87 15.26 -1.74
N THR A 226 15.43 14.97 -2.93
CA THR A 226 15.91 16.00 -3.86
C THR A 226 14.78 16.95 -4.27
N ILE A 227 13.62 16.41 -4.69
CA ILE A 227 12.50 17.26 -5.09
C ILE A 227 11.89 18.01 -3.90
N LEU A 228 11.75 17.37 -2.73
CA LEU A 228 11.20 18.03 -1.55
C LEU A 228 12.13 19.14 -1.02
N ILE A 229 13.46 18.98 -1.10
CA ILE A 229 14.42 20.06 -0.79
C ILE A 229 14.23 21.24 -1.74
N ALA A 230 14.12 20.98 -3.05
CA ALA A 230 13.91 22.04 -4.04
C ALA A 230 12.58 22.77 -3.83
N LEU A 231 11.49 22.04 -3.54
CA LEU A 231 10.17 22.61 -3.25
C LEU A 231 10.17 23.41 -1.94
N LEU A 232 10.87 22.94 -0.91
CA LEU A 232 11.04 23.68 0.34
C LEU A 232 11.83 24.98 0.12
N GLY A 233 12.96 24.91 -0.60
CA GLY A 233 13.75 26.09 -0.97
C GLY A 233 12.94 27.12 -1.76
N LYS A 234 12.09 26.66 -2.68
CA LYS A 234 11.15 27.53 -3.39
C LYS A 234 10.10 28.16 -2.47
N SER A 235 9.62 27.43 -1.46
CA SER A 235 8.60 27.92 -0.51
C SER A 235 9.11 29.06 0.38
N ILE A 236 10.41 29.07 0.68
CA ILE A 236 11.07 30.08 1.53
C ILE A 236 11.83 31.14 0.72
N ASP A 237 11.57 31.21 -0.60
CA ASP A 237 12.19 32.12 -1.55
C ASP A 237 13.72 32.17 -1.50
N SER A 238 14.38 31.00 -1.38
CA SER A 238 15.84 30.91 -1.29
C SER A 238 16.57 31.11 -2.63
N GLY A 239 15.92 31.69 -3.64
CA GLY A 239 16.46 31.84 -5.00
C GLY A 239 16.50 30.55 -5.84
N VAL A 240 15.84 29.47 -5.39
CA VAL A 240 15.73 28.23 -6.18
C VAL A 240 14.79 28.44 -7.37
N GLU A 241 15.32 28.22 -8.58
CA GLU A 241 14.52 28.12 -9.80
C GLU A 241 14.04 26.68 -9.99
N LEU A 242 12.76 26.51 -10.33
CA LEU A 242 12.12 25.21 -10.45
C LEU A 242 11.55 25.03 -11.84
N ASP A 243 12.20 24.20 -12.66
CA ASP A 243 11.63 23.74 -13.92
C ASP A 243 10.43 22.81 -13.61
N ALA A 244 9.26 23.14 -14.19
CA ALA A 244 8.02 22.43 -13.90
C ALA A 244 8.06 20.97 -14.40
N LEU A 245 8.71 20.72 -15.55
CA LEU A 245 8.81 19.37 -16.11
C LEU A 245 9.72 18.49 -15.26
N TRP A 246 10.88 19.01 -14.84
CA TRP A 246 11.80 18.36 -13.92
C TRP A 246 11.10 18.04 -12.59
N ALA A 247 10.45 19.02 -11.98
CA ALA A 247 9.75 18.85 -10.71
C ALA A 247 8.68 17.76 -10.80
N LYS A 248 7.91 17.74 -11.89
CA LYS A 248 6.86 16.75 -12.13
C LYS A 248 7.45 15.35 -12.35
N ASN A 249 8.52 15.21 -13.13
CA ASN A 249 9.22 13.93 -13.33
C ASN A 249 9.70 13.33 -12.00
N LEU A 250 10.41 14.11 -11.17
CA LEU A 250 10.93 13.61 -9.90
C LEU A 250 9.80 13.29 -8.91
N THR A 251 8.75 14.13 -8.88
CA THR A 251 7.56 13.88 -8.04
C THR A 251 6.90 12.57 -8.41
N TYR A 252 6.72 12.27 -9.70
CA TYR A 252 6.12 11.01 -10.13
C TYR A 252 7.07 9.82 -10.04
N PHE A 253 8.38 9.99 -10.24
CA PHE A 253 9.35 8.92 -9.95
C PHE A 253 9.23 8.47 -8.50
N PHE A 254 9.24 9.43 -7.57
CA PHE A 254 9.05 9.20 -6.14
C PHE A 254 7.68 8.57 -5.84
N GLY A 255 6.59 9.22 -6.27
CA GLY A 255 5.23 8.81 -5.95
C GLY A 255 4.85 7.45 -6.55
N HIS A 256 5.19 7.20 -7.82
CA HIS A 256 4.97 5.90 -8.47
C HIS A 256 5.75 4.80 -7.75
N SER A 257 7.02 5.05 -7.41
CA SER A 257 7.83 4.07 -6.69
C SER A 257 7.21 3.76 -5.33
N TYR A 258 6.89 4.76 -4.51
CA TYR A 258 6.31 4.55 -3.18
C TYR A 258 5.01 3.75 -3.24
N ALA A 259 4.09 4.10 -4.14
CA ALA A 259 2.83 3.38 -4.27
C ALA A 259 3.01 1.89 -4.58
N ASN A 260 3.96 1.53 -5.45
CA ASN A 260 4.27 0.14 -5.76
C ASN A 260 5.00 -0.58 -4.62
N LEU A 261 5.97 0.09 -4.00
CA LEU A 261 6.73 -0.48 -2.90
C LEU A 261 5.83 -0.82 -1.71
N ILE A 262 4.78 -0.03 -1.45
CA ILE A 262 3.76 -0.33 -0.44
C ILE A 262 3.17 -1.73 -0.65
N ILE A 263 2.61 -2.05 -1.83
CA ILE A 263 2.01 -3.39 -2.03
C ILE A 263 3.08 -4.48 -1.95
N TYR A 264 4.31 -4.21 -2.41
CA TYR A 264 5.37 -5.21 -2.45
C TYR A 264 5.91 -5.55 -1.05
N LEU A 265 5.90 -4.60 -0.10
CA LEU A 265 6.10 -4.88 1.33
C LEU A 265 5.04 -5.89 1.81
N GLY A 266 3.78 -5.66 1.42
CA GLY A 266 2.67 -6.58 1.67
C GLY A 266 2.89 -7.96 1.05
N ALA A 267 3.30 -8.03 -0.22
CA ALA A 267 3.59 -9.30 -0.90
C ALA A 267 4.68 -10.09 -0.16
N GLY A 268 5.76 -9.43 0.28
CA GLY A 268 6.81 -10.05 1.08
C GLY A 268 6.27 -10.63 2.41
N MET A 269 5.37 -9.91 3.08
CA MET A 269 4.69 -10.41 4.29
C MET A 269 3.80 -11.62 3.99
N ILE A 270 3.03 -11.58 2.89
CA ILE A 270 2.10 -12.65 2.52
C ILE A 270 2.80 -13.95 2.12
N TYR A 271 4.04 -13.89 1.61
CA TYR A 271 4.87 -15.09 1.40
C TYR A 271 5.09 -15.93 2.66
N VAL A 272 4.88 -15.34 3.85
CA VAL A 272 4.98 -16.04 5.14
C VAL A 272 3.62 -16.31 5.74
N LEU A 273 2.68 -15.37 5.66
CA LEU A 273 1.35 -15.52 6.27
C LEU A 273 0.47 -16.55 5.55
N LEU A 274 0.40 -16.51 4.21
CA LEU A 274 -0.48 -17.40 3.45
C LEU A 274 -0.15 -18.90 3.68
N PRO A 275 1.13 -19.34 3.64
CA PRO A 275 1.53 -20.70 3.97
C PRO A 275 0.97 -21.26 5.28
N ARG A 276 0.82 -20.42 6.31
CA ARG A 276 0.31 -20.87 7.62
C ARG A 276 -1.13 -21.34 7.58
N TYR A 277 -1.94 -20.75 6.71
CA TYR A 277 -3.33 -21.15 6.54
C TYR A 277 -3.49 -22.28 5.53
N ALA A 278 -2.58 -22.37 4.55
CA ALA A 278 -2.56 -23.41 3.52
C ALA A 278 -1.88 -24.72 3.97
N GLY A 279 -0.99 -24.67 4.96
CA GLY A 279 -0.15 -25.82 5.34
C GLY A 279 0.91 -26.18 4.31
N ARG A 280 1.27 -25.25 3.44
CA ARG A 280 2.20 -25.46 2.32
C ARG A 280 3.24 -24.36 2.27
N GLN A 281 4.51 -24.73 2.24
CA GLN A 281 5.61 -23.77 2.19
C GLN A 281 5.63 -23.03 0.84
N TRP A 282 5.83 -21.72 0.88
CA TRP A 282 6.19 -20.94 -0.31
C TRP A 282 7.69 -21.12 -0.59
N LYS A 283 8.03 -21.91 -1.61
CA LYS A 283 9.42 -22.20 -1.94
C LYS A 283 10.03 -21.10 -2.79
N THR A 284 11.31 -20.81 -2.59
CA THR A 284 12.08 -20.00 -3.53
C THR A 284 12.32 -20.80 -4.81
N THR A 285 11.97 -20.22 -5.95
CA THR A 285 12.14 -20.81 -7.28
C THR A 285 12.85 -19.82 -8.20
N LYS A 286 13.50 -20.31 -9.27
CA LYS A 286 14.15 -19.42 -10.25
C LYS A 286 13.17 -18.41 -10.85
N PRO A 287 11.92 -18.79 -11.25
CA PRO A 287 10.91 -17.82 -11.68
C PRO A 287 10.63 -16.73 -10.65
N LEU A 288 10.56 -17.06 -9.35
CA LEU A 288 10.34 -16.06 -8.30
C LEU A 288 11.50 -15.05 -8.21
N ALA A 289 12.74 -15.52 -8.23
CA ALA A 289 13.91 -14.63 -8.20
C ALA A 289 14.01 -13.77 -9.46
N TYR A 290 13.79 -14.34 -10.65
CA TYR A 290 13.72 -13.55 -11.90
C TYR A 290 12.60 -12.53 -11.87
N GLY A 291 11.42 -12.90 -11.35
CA GLY A 291 10.30 -11.98 -11.23
C GLY A 291 10.64 -10.76 -10.39
N TRP A 292 11.25 -10.93 -9.22
CA TRP A 292 11.64 -9.79 -8.38
C TRP A 292 12.71 -8.91 -9.02
N LEU A 293 13.68 -9.49 -9.74
CA LEU A 293 14.66 -8.71 -10.51
C LEU A 293 14.01 -7.93 -11.64
N ALA A 294 13.05 -8.55 -12.36
CA ALA A 294 12.29 -7.88 -13.41
C ALA A 294 11.44 -6.75 -12.83
N THR A 295 10.76 -6.96 -11.70
CA THR A 295 10.01 -5.90 -10.99
C THR A 295 10.90 -4.71 -10.67
N LEU A 296 12.12 -4.94 -10.15
CA LEU A 296 13.07 -3.88 -9.80
C LEU A 296 13.39 -2.98 -11.01
N LEU A 297 13.61 -3.59 -12.17
CA LEU A 297 13.89 -2.87 -13.42
C LEU A 297 12.64 -2.14 -13.94
N LEU A 298 11.52 -2.87 -14.07
CA LEU A 298 10.31 -2.37 -14.72
C LEU A 298 9.65 -1.24 -13.94
N VAL A 299 9.58 -1.34 -12.62
CA VAL A 299 8.91 -0.33 -11.78
C VAL A 299 9.74 0.97 -11.73
N THR A 300 11.08 0.87 -11.81
CA THR A 300 11.96 2.04 -11.85
C THR A 300 11.73 2.90 -13.09
N THR A 301 11.34 2.30 -14.22
CA THR A 301 11.14 3.00 -15.50
C THR A 301 9.68 3.20 -15.88
N ALA A 302 8.73 2.64 -15.12
CA ALA A 302 7.30 2.72 -15.40
C ALA A 302 6.65 4.07 -15.04
N TYR A 303 7.26 4.88 -14.16
CA TYR A 303 6.66 6.12 -13.64
C TYR A 303 6.22 7.12 -14.72
N GLY A 304 6.85 7.08 -15.91
CA GLY A 304 6.52 7.96 -17.02
C GLY A 304 5.07 7.84 -17.51
N HIS A 305 4.33 6.78 -17.14
CA HIS A 305 2.90 6.69 -17.48
C HIS A 305 2.04 7.77 -16.81
N HIS A 306 2.53 8.40 -15.74
CA HIS A 306 1.85 9.55 -15.12
C HIS A 306 2.02 10.84 -15.91
N LEU A 307 2.88 10.82 -16.92
CA LEU A 307 3.33 11.98 -17.69
C LEU A 307 2.88 11.92 -19.17
N TYR A 308 2.00 10.98 -19.54
CA TYR A 308 1.55 10.85 -20.93
C TYR A 308 0.81 12.08 -21.47
N MET A 309 0.22 12.89 -20.60
CA MET A 309 -0.42 14.15 -20.99
C MET A 309 0.55 15.33 -21.06
N ASP A 310 1.83 15.13 -20.69
CA ASP A 310 2.89 16.12 -20.85
C ASP A 310 3.56 15.94 -22.22
N PHE A 311 2.93 16.44 -23.29
CA PHE A 311 3.38 16.21 -24.68
C PHE A 311 4.79 16.74 -25.01
N VAL A 312 5.38 17.53 -24.12
CA VAL A 312 6.77 18.00 -24.22
C VAL A 312 7.79 16.92 -23.86
N GLN A 313 7.37 15.80 -23.29
CA GLN A 313 8.24 14.68 -22.93
C GLN A 313 8.85 14.02 -24.17
N PRO A 314 10.11 13.53 -24.10
CA PRO A 314 10.70 12.79 -25.19
C PRO A 314 9.89 11.54 -25.54
N GLY A 315 9.61 11.31 -26.83
CA GLY A 315 8.81 10.16 -27.27
C GLY A 315 9.39 8.81 -26.80
N ALA A 316 10.72 8.68 -26.71
CA ALA A 316 11.38 7.49 -26.17
C ALA A 316 11.00 7.22 -24.70
N ALA A 317 10.83 8.25 -23.88
CA ALA A 317 10.39 8.10 -22.49
C ALA A 317 8.98 7.51 -22.40
N SER A 318 8.07 7.97 -23.27
CA SER A 318 6.69 7.44 -23.35
C SER A 318 6.66 5.97 -23.81
N VAL A 319 7.52 5.58 -24.75
CA VAL A 319 7.65 4.18 -25.19
C VAL A 319 8.17 3.31 -24.05
N ILE A 320 9.25 3.73 -23.37
CA ILE A 320 9.81 3.01 -22.21
C ILE A 320 8.74 2.86 -21.14
N ALA A 321 8.05 3.94 -20.77
CA ALA A 321 7.00 3.91 -19.76
C ALA A 321 5.88 2.93 -20.13
N THR A 322 5.46 2.89 -21.39
CA THR A 322 4.39 1.99 -21.88
C THR A 322 4.81 0.53 -21.75
N VAL A 323 6.01 0.21 -22.23
CA VAL A 323 6.55 -1.16 -22.18
C VAL A 323 6.76 -1.58 -20.73
N SER A 324 7.45 -0.76 -19.94
CA SER A 324 7.76 -1.08 -18.54
C SER A 324 6.52 -1.24 -17.68
N SER A 325 5.55 -0.34 -17.81
CA SER A 325 4.31 -0.39 -17.03
C SER A 325 3.44 -1.60 -17.39
N SER A 326 3.29 -1.89 -18.68
CA SER A 326 2.50 -3.05 -19.13
C SER A 326 3.17 -4.37 -18.74
N ALA A 327 4.49 -4.45 -18.87
CA ALA A 327 5.25 -5.66 -18.52
C ALA A 327 5.38 -5.87 -17.01
N ALA A 328 5.29 -4.82 -16.17
CA ALA A 328 5.39 -4.93 -14.70
C ALA A 328 4.31 -5.84 -14.09
N ALA A 329 3.19 -6.05 -14.79
CA ALA A 329 2.16 -6.99 -14.36
C ALA A 329 2.60 -8.46 -14.47
N LEU A 330 3.52 -8.81 -15.38
CA LEU A 330 3.92 -10.20 -15.62
C LEU A 330 4.63 -10.83 -14.41
N PRO A 331 5.68 -10.21 -13.82
CA PRO A 331 6.29 -10.76 -12.62
C PRO A 331 5.28 -10.97 -11.49
N VAL A 332 4.49 -9.94 -11.18
CA VAL A 332 3.51 -9.97 -10.09
C VAL A 332 2.46 -11.06 -10.28
N ALA A 333 1.88 -11.14 -11.47
CA ALA A 333 0.83 -12.11 -11.78
C ALA A 333 1.34 -13.55 -11.65
N VAL A 334 2.52 -13.84 -12.20
CA VAL A 334 3.07 -15.20 -12.23
C VAL A 334 3.70 -15.59 -10.89
N VAL A 335 4.49 -14.72 -10.27
CA VAL A 335 5.32 -15.11 -9.12
C VAL A 335 4.65 -14.95 -7.77
N THR A 336 3.62 -14.09 -7.68
CA THR A 336 2.92 -13.83 -6.42
C THR A 336 1.46 -14.21 -6.48
N VAL A 337 0.70 -13.73 -7.47
CA VAL A 337 -0.75 -14.00 -7.54
C VAL A 337 -1.03 -15.47 -7.85
N TYR A 338 -0.49 -15.98 -8.97
CA TYR A 338 -0.73 -17.35 -9.41
C TYR A 338 -0.23 -18.38 -8.37
N THR A 339 1.01 -18.27 -7.95
CA THR A 339 1.62 -19.14 -6.93
C THR A 339 0.88 -19.08 -5.59
N GLY A 340 0.42 -17.89 -5.18
CA GLY A 340 -0.41 -17.74 -3.98
C GLY A 340 -1.74 -18.48 -4.08
N VAL A 341 -2.45 -18.30 -5.20
CA VAL A 341 -3.70 -19.03 -5.45
C VAL A 341 -3.45 -20.54 -5.54
N MET A 342 -2.33 -20.99 -6.12
CA MET A 342 -1.96 -22.40 -6.18
C MET A 342 -1.64 -23.01 -4.80
N LEU A 343 -1.13 -22.21 -3.85
CA LEU A 343 -0.97 -22.68 -2.48
C LEU A 343 -2.31 -22.94 -1.81
N VAL A 344 -3.33 -22.12 -2.10
CA VAL A 344 -4.70 -22.31 -1.61
C VAL A 344 -5.36 -23.51 -2.31
N TRP A 345 -5.22 -23.60 -3.64
CA TRP A 345 -5.88 -24.61 -4.46
C TRP A 345 -5.54 -26.05 -4.05
N GLY A 346 -6.56 -26.86 -3.76
CA GLY A 346 -6.39 -28.26 -3.34
C GLY A 346 -5.68 -28.42 -1.99
N SER A 347 -5.44 -27.34 -1.24
CA SER A 347 -4.95 -27.41 0.14
C SER A 347 -6.12 -27.56 1.12
N ARG A 348 -5.84 -27.95 2.36
CA ARG A 348 -6.83 -27.88 3.45
C ARG A 348 -6.85 -26.47 4.04
N TYR A 349 -7.02 -25.46 3.18
CA TYR A 349 -6.92 -24.06 3.56
C TYR A 349 -7.90 -23.73 4.69
N ARG A 350 -7.39 -23.10 5.75
CA ARG A 350 -8.23 -22.70 6.88
C ARG A 350 -8.80 -21.31 6.65
N TRP A 351 -10.12 -21.22 6.61
CA TRP A 351 -10.88 -20.00 6.37
C TRP A 351 -11.23 -19.31 7.70
N THR A 352 -10.27 -18.56 8.26
CA THR A 352 -10.49 -17.60 9.36
C THR A 352 -10.67 -16.19 8.79
N LEU A 353 -11.00 -15.21 9.63
CA LEU A 353 -11.11 -13.82 9.18
C LEU A 353 -9.80 -13.34 8.55
N ALA A 354 -8.66 -13.62 9.19
CA ALA A 354 -7.35 -13.23 8.66
C ALA A 354 -7.10 -13.83 7.27
N SER A 355 -7.35 -15.12 7.08
CA SER A 355 -7.04 -15.80 5.82
C SER A 355 -8.00 -15.43 4.67
N VAL A 356 -9.28 -15.17 4.98
CA VAL A 356 -10.24 -14.60 4.02
C VAL A 356 -9.78 -13.22 3.55
N LEU A 357 -9.32 -12.37 4.47
CA LEU A 357 -8.77 -11.04 4.12
C LEU A 357 -7.50 -11.15 3.27
N ILE A 358 -6.63 -12.14 3.50
CA ILE A 358 -5.48 -12.41 2.60
C ILE A 358 -5.96 -12.70 1.18
N TYR A 359 -6.94 -13.61 1.06
CA TYR A 359 -7.48 -14.03 -0.24
C TYR A 359 -8.16 -12.87 -0.98
N LEU A 360 -8.96 -12.07 -0.27
CA LEU A 360 -9.57 -10.87 -0.86
C LEU A 360 -8.52 -9.83 -1.26
N GLY A 361 -7.43 -9.69 -0.51
CA GLY A 361 -6.33 -8.82 -0.88
C GLY A 361 -5.67 -9.25 -2.21
N PHE A 362 -5.55 -10.55 -2.48
CA PHE A 362 -5.15 -11.05 -3.80
C PHE A 362 -6.16 -10.67 -4.89
N ALA A 363 -7.47 -10.75 -4.62
CA ALA A 363 -8.50 -10.36 -5.59
C ALA A 363 -8.44 -8.86 -5.91
N GLY A 364 -8.35 -8.00 -4.90
CA GLY A 364 -8.21 -6.56 -5.08
C GLY A 364 -6.94 -6.20 -5.85
N TRP A 365 -5.80 -6.81 -5.49
CA TRP A 365 -4.56 -6.59 -6.21
C TRP A 365 -4.62 -7.06 -7.67
N THR A 366 -5.25 -8.21 -7.93
CA THR A 366 -5.40 -8.75 -9.29
C THR A 366 -6.29 -7.84 -10.15
N ILE A 367 -7.47 -7.45 -9.66
CA ILE A 367 -8.42 -6.62 -10.41
C ILE A 367 -7.83 -5.22 -10.62
N GLY A 368 -7.24 -4.63 -9.58
CA GLY A 368 -6.55 -3.34 -9.69
C GLY A 368 -5.34 -3.39 -10.62
N GLY A 369 -4.62 -4.52 -10.65
CA GLY A 369 -3.51 -4.77 -11.56
C GLY A 369 -3.95 -4.84 -13.02
N VAL A 370 -5.10 -5.45 -13.32
CA VAL A 370 -5.69 -5.40 -14.68
C VAL A 370 -6.02 -3.96 -15.07
N GLY A 371 -6.60 -3.17 -14.16
CA GLY A 371 -6.80 -1.73 -14.38
C GLY A 371 -5.51 -0.99 -14.70
N ALA A 372 -4.43 -1.27 -13.95
CA ALA A 372 -3.11 -0.67 -14.20
C ALA A 372 -2.52 -1.01 -15.58
N VAL A 373 -2.74 -2.22 -16.09
CA VAL A 373 -2.32 -2.63 -17.45
C VAL A 373 -3.15 -1.93 -18.53
N ILE A 374 -4.43 -1.70 -18.27
CA ILE A 374 -5.28 -0.92 -19.18
C ILE A 374 -4.78 0.54 -19.24
N ASP A 375 -4.44 1.10 -18.08
CA ASP A 375 -4.01 2.50 -17.94
C ASP A 375 -2.58 2.77 -18.40
N SER A 376 -1.75 1.73 -18.52
CA SER A 376 -0.40 1.86 -19.07
C SER A 376 -0.39 2.09 -20.58
N LEU A 377 -1.53 1.95 -21.26
CA LEU A 377 -1.64 2.18 -22.70
C LEU A 377 -1.96 3.64 -22.98
N ILE A 378 -1.10 4.31 -23.76
CA ILE A 378 -1.26 5.74 -24.10
C ILE A 378 -2.66 6.10 -24.65
N PRO A 379 -3.24 5.36 -25.62
CA PRO A 379 -4.56 5.73 -26.17
C PRO A 379 -5.68 5.67 -25.12
N ILE A 380 -5.57 4.74 -24.17
CA ILE A 380 -6.53 4.59 -23.08
C ILE A 380 -6.31 5.67 -22.03
N ASN A 381 -5.05 5.90 -21.65
CA ASN A 381 -4.69 6.95 -20.71
C ASN A 381 -5.17 8.32 -21.20
N PHE A 382 -5.03 8.64 -22.49
CA PHE A 382 -5.53 9.90 -23.05
C PHE A 382 -7.01 10.15 -22.76
N ARG A 383 -7.83 9.09 -22.72
CA ARG A 383 -9.27 9.17 -22.42
C ARG A 383 -9.57 9.18 -20.92
N PHE A 384 -8.82 8.41 -20.13
CA PHE A 384 -9.13 8.19 -18.71
C PHE A 384 -8.30 9.03 -17.74
N HIS A 385 -7.25 9.71 -18.22
CA HIS A 385 -6.40 10.56 -17.40
C HIS A 385 -7.23 11.63 -16.68
N ASN A 386 -6.98 11.80 -15.38
CA ASN A 386 -7.74 12.73 -14.53
C ASN A 386 -9.26 12.52 -14.49
N THR A 387 -9.76 11.32 -14.81
CA THR A 387 -11.15 10.92 -14.52
C THR A 387 -11.23 10.08 -13.25
N LEU A 388 -12.45 9.75 -12.80
CA LEU A 388 -12.70 8.82 -11.69
C LEU A 388 -12.22 7.38 -11.94
N TRP A 389 -11.87 7.04 -13.19
CA TRP A 389 -11.25 5.76 -13.54
C TRP A 389 -9.92 5.56 -12.81
N VAL A 390 -9.11 6.63 -12.71
CA VAL A 390 -7.79 6.58 -12.07
C VAL A 390 -7.91 6.27 -10.56
N PRO A 391 -8.73 6.98 -9.78
CA PRO A 391 -9.05 6.57 -8.42
C PRO A 391 -9.63 5.15 -8.31
N ALA A 392 -10.45 4.69 -9.27
CA ALA A 392 -11.03 3.35 -9.25
C ALA A 392 -9.97 2.24 -9.25
N HIS A 393 -9.03 2.26 -10.20
CA HIS A 393 -7.96 1.26 -10.23
C HIS A 393 -7.08 1.36 -8.98
N PHE A 394 -6.76 2.58 -8.55
CA PHE A 394 -5.83 2.81 -7.45
C PHE A 394 -6.41 2.33 -6.11
N HIS A 395 -7.70 2.57 -5.87
CA HIS A 395 -8.38 2.09 -4.66
C HIS A 395 -8.67 0.59 -4.74
N THR A 396 -8.93 0.02 -5.92
CA THR A 396 -9.03 -1.44 -6.05
C THR A 396 -7.72 -2.11 -5.61
N TYR A 397 -6.59 -1.54 -6.03
CA TYR A 397 -5.26 -2.02 -5.69
C TYR A 397 -4.86 -1.79 -4.23
N LEU A 398 -4.99 -0.56 -3.69
CA LEU A 398 -4.55 -0.26 -2.31
C LEU A 398 -5.62 -0.55 -1.26
N MET A 399 -6.86 -0.12 -1.46
CA MET A 399 -7.92 -0.27 -0.47
C MET A 399 -8.44 -1.72 -0.42
N LEU A 400 -8.69 -2.35 -1.57
CA LEU A 400 -9.15 -3.75 -1.61
C LEU A 400 -8.01 -4.78 -1.70
N GLY A 401 -6.77 -4.31 -1.84
CA GLY A 401 -5.56 -5.15 -1.80
C GLY A 401 -4.75 -4.96 -0.52
N ALA A 402 -3.96 -3.90 -0.46
CA ALA A 402 -3.02 -3.62 0.64
C ALA A 402 -3.69 -3.53 2.01
N VAL A 403 -4.81 -2.81 2.14
CA VAL A 403 -5.50 -2.62 3.42
C VAL A 403 -6.10 -3.93 3.93
N PHE A 404 -6.61 -4.78 3.03
CA PHE A 404 -7.07 -6.12 3.40
C PHE A 404 -5.91 -6.97 3.96
N TRP A 405 -4.70 -6.86 3.39
CA TRP A 405 -3.52 -7.51 3.96
C TRP A 405 -3.07 -6.92 5.30
N VAL A 406 -3.16 -5.61 5.49
CA VAL A 406 -2.88 -4.98 6.80
C VAL A 406 -3.86 -5.49 7.86
N MET A 407 -5.16 -5.52 7.55
CA MET A 407 -6.17 -6.07 8.46
C MET A 407 -5.93 -7.55 8.73
N ALA A 408 -5.61 -8.33 7.69
CA ALA A 408 -5.27 -9.75 7.84
C ALA A 408 -4.07 -9.97 8.76
N PHE A 409 -3.04 -9.14 8.65
CA PHE A 409 -1.84 -9.21 9.49
C PHE A 409 -2.17 -8.92 10.97
N LEU A 410 -2.93 -7.85 11.22
CA LEU A 410 -3.33 -7.50 12.59
C LEU A 410 -4.22 -8.58 13.21
N VAL A 411 -5.23 -9.06 12.47
CA VAL A 411 -6.11 -10.14 12.91
C VAL A 411 -5.32 -11.43 13.14
N HIS A 412 -4.38 -11.77 12.26
CA HIS A 412 -3.49 -12.94 12.43
C HIS A 412 -2.71 -12.89 13.75
N MET A 413 -2.09 -11.74 14.05
CA MET A 413 -1.36 -11.59 15.30
C MET A 413 -2.31 -11.70 16.51
N LEU A 414 -3.55 -11.22 16.38
CA LEU A 414 -4.48 -11.10 17.51
C LEU A 414 -5.14 -12.43 17.81
N GLU A 415 -5.57 -13.15 16.78
CA GLU A 415 -6.08 -14.51 16.91
C GLU A 415 -5.03 -15.38 17.62
N ARG A 416 -3.75 -15.26 17.24
CA ARG A 416 -2.65 -16.00 17.89
C ARG A 416 -2.41 -15.58 19.33
N ALA A 417 -2.41 -14.29 19.62
CA ALA A 417 -2.19 -13.81 20.98
C ALA A 417 -3.35 -14.20 21.92
N ALA A 418 -4.59 -14.11 21.44
CA ALA A 418 -5.79 -14.50 22.19
C ALA A 418 -6.03 -16.02 22.24
N GLY A 419 -5.27 -16.83 21.47
CA GLY A 419 -5.44 -18.28 21.40
C GLY A 419 -6.78 -18.74 20.82
N ARG A 420 -7.51 -17.87 20.10
CA ARG A 420 -8.84 -18.17 19.52
C ARG A 420 -9.07 -17.43 18.21
N PRO A 421 -9.83 -18.02 17.27
CA PRO A 421 -10.17 -17.33 16.03
C PRO A 421 -11.16 -16.18 16.25
N ALA A 422 -11.27 -15.34 15.23
CA ALA A 422 -12.31 -14.33 15.15
C ALA A 422 -13.72 -14.95 15.13
N SER A 423 -14.73 -14.17 15.54
CA SER A 423 -16.13 -14.59 15.49
C SER A 423 -16.58 -14.80 14.06
N GLU A 424 -17.07 -15.99 13.73
CA GLU A 424 -17.54 -16.34 12.38
C GLU A 424 -18.68 -15.41 11.91
N ARG A 425 -19.60 -15.04 12.81
CA ARG A 425 -20.70 -14.12 12.49
C ARG A 425 -20.17 -12.75 12.11
N VAL A 426 -19.23 -12.21 12.90
CA VAL A 426 -18.63 -10.90 12.62
C VAL A 426 -17.80 -10.96 11.34
N ALA A 427 -17.04 -12.03 11.14
CA ALA A 427 -16.24 -12.23 9.93
C ALA A 427 -17.09 -12.25 8.65
N LYS A 428 -18.20 -13.00 8.63
CA LYS A 428 -19.10 -13.05 7.46
C LYS A 428 -19.75 -11.70 7.19
N ALA A 429 -20.24 -11.03 8.24
CA ALA A 429 -20.91 -9.74 8.10
C ALA A 429 -19.94 -8.64 7.64
N SER A 430 -18.75 -8.56 8.26
CA SER A 430 -17.74 -7.56 7.92
C SER A 430 -17.22 -7.74 6.50
N VAL A 431 -16.85 -8.97 6.12
CA VAL A 431 -16.39 -9.29 4.77
C VAL A 431 -17.47 -9.04 3.74
N GLY A 432 -18.71 -9.47 3.98
CA GLY A 432 -19.82 -9.24 3.05
C GLY A 432 -20.05 -7.75 2.80
N ALA A 433 -20.09 -6.94 3.86
CA ALA A 433 -20.25 -5.49 3.76
C ALA A 433 -19.05 -4.82 3.04
N MET A 434 -17.82 -5.18 3.37
CA MET A 434 -16.62 -4.61 2.72
C MET A 434 -16.51 -5.02 1.24
N VAL A 435 -16.86 -6.25 0.87
CA VAL A 435 -16.82 -6.69 -0.53
C VAL A 435 -17.89 -5.96 -1.34
N LEU A 436 -19.15 -5.97 -0.88
CA LEU A 436 -20.25 -5.31 -1.60
C LEU A 436 -20.04 -3.79 -1.67
N GLY A 437 -19.68 -3.16 -0.55
CA GLY A 437 -19.43 -1.72 -0.50
C GLY A 437 -18.17 -1.33 -1.26
N GLY A 438 -17.08 -2.07 -1.11
CA GLY A 438 -15.80 -1.78 -1.76
C GLY A 438 -15.85 -1.93 -3.28
N TYR A 439 -16.34 -3.07 -3.77
CA TYR A 439 -16.46 -3.30 -5.22
C TYR A 439 -17.58 -2.46 -5.85
N GLY A 440 -18.66 -2.19 -5.13
CA GLY A 440 -19.70 -1.25 -5.58
C GLY A 440 -19.15 0.17 -5.75
N LEU A 441 -18.33 0.64 -4.80
CA LEU A 441 -17.68 1.95 -4.87
C LEU A 441 -16.78 2.07 -6.10
N VAL A 442 -15.82 1.16 -6.26
CA VAL A 442 -14.89 1.23 -7.40
C VAL A 442 -15.60 0.95 -8.72
N GLY A 443 -16.66 0.13 -8.74
CA GLY A 443 -17.50 -0.08 -9.91
C GLY A 443 -18.20 1.21 -10.36
N ALA A 444 -18.77 1.97 -9.43
CA ALA A 444 -19.36 3.29 -9.73
C ALA A 444 -18.31 4.27 -10.28
N TRP A 445 -17.09 4.25 -9.76
CA TRP A 445 -15.98 5.08 -10.26
C TRP A 445 -15.44 4.64 -11.62
N TYR A 446 -15.33 3.34 -11.90
CA TYR A 446 -14.97 2.86 -13.23
C TYR A 446 -16.02 3.26 -14.26
N ALA A 447 -17.31 3.12 -13.94
CA ALA A 447 -18.40 3.49 -14.83
C ALA A 447 -18.42 4.99 -15.12
N SER A 448 -18.43 5.84 -14.08
CA SER A 448 -18.40 7.30 -14.24
C SER A 448 -17.09 7.79 -14.86
N GLY A 449 -15.95 7.21 -14.49
CA GLY A 449 -14.65 7.52 -15.09
C GLY A 449 -14.59 7.22 -16.58
N ALA A 450 -15.18 6.12 -17.03
CA ALA A 450 -15.27 5.77 -18.45
C ALA A 450 -16.14 6.75 -19.26
N LEU A 451 -17.10 7.41 -18.59
CA LEU A 451 -17.90 8.51 -19.15
C LEU A 451 -17.18 9.87 -19.11
N GLY A 452 -15.98 9.95 -18.54
CA GLY A 452 -15.19 11.17 -18.48
C GLY A 452 -15.41 12.03 -17.22
N VAL A 453 -16.09 11.51 -16.20
CA VAL A 453 -16.31 12.26 -14.95
C VAL A 453 -14.95 12.58 -14.30
N PRO A 454 -14.61 13.86 -14.11
CA PRO A 454 -13.32 14.28 -13.63
C PRO A 454 -13.08 13.90 -12.16
N ARG A 455 -11.82 13.66 -11.81
CA ARG A 455 -11.42 13.52 -10.41
C ARG A 455 -11.17 14.90 -9.78
N ARG A 456 -11.22 14.96 -8.45
CA ARG A 456 -10.86 16.12 -7.61
C ARG A 456 -11.79 17.33 -7.73
N TYR A 457 -13.04 17.16 -8.15
CA TYR A 457 -14.04 18.23 -8.05
C TYR A 457 -14.87 18.09 -6.78
N SER A 458 -15.10 19.19 -6.07
CA SER A 458 -16.02 19.24 -4.93
C SER A 458 -17.47 19.10 -5.38
N VAL A 459 -17.81 19.74 -6.50
CA VAL A 459 -19.11 19.64 -7.19
C VAL A 459 -18.94 18.82 -8.46
N GLN A 460 -19.69 17.73 -8.59
CA GLN A 460 -19.61 16.87 -9.77
C GLN A 460 -20.37 17.48 -10.95
N PRO A 461 -19.99 17.15 -12.20
CA PRO A 461 -20.74 17.61 -13.37
C PRO A 461 -22.22 17.21 -13.31
N VAL A 462 -23.07 18.02 -13.92
CA VAL A 462 -24.50 17.74 -14.08
C VAL A 462 -24.69 16.38 -14.77
N ASP A 463 -25.76 15.67 -14.43
CA ASP A 463 -26.14 14.34 -14.94
C ASP A 463 -25.23 13.19 -14.46
N THR A 464 -24.41 13.42 -13.42
CA THR A 464 -23.52 12.40 -12.84
C THR A 464 -23.86 12.05 -11.38
N GLU A 465 -24.93 12.63 -10.83
CA GLU A 465 -25.34 12.59 -9.42
C GLU A 465 -25.60 11.15 -8.96
N VAL A 466 -26.16 10.31 -9.84
CA VAL A 466 -26.41 8.88 -9.55
C VAL A 466 -25.13 8.15 -9.18
N TYR A 467 -23.99 8.46 -9.81
CA TYR A 467 -22.72 7.83 -9.52
C TYR A 467 -22.19 8.27 -8.16
N SER A 468 -22.34 9.54 -7.81
CA SER A 468 -21.99 10.06 -6.48
C SER A 468 -22.85 9.45 -5.37
N ALA A 469 -24.16 9.31 -5.60
CA ALA A 469 -25.08 8.70 -4.65
C ALA A 469 -24.75 7.22 -4.41
N VAL A 470 -24.57 6.44 -5.49
CA VAL A 470 -24.19 5.02 -5.40
C VAL A 470 -22.83 4.86 -4.73
N ALA A 471 -21.82 5.62 -5.17
CA ALA A 471 -20.49 5.59 -4.56
C ALA A 471 -20.55 5.89 -3.05
N SER A 472 -21.35 6.88 -2.64
CA SER A 472 -21.53 7.27 -1.23
C SER A 472 -22.17 6.16 -0.40
N ALA A 473 -23.24 5.54 -0.90
CA ALA A 473 -23.89 4.41 -0.22
C ALA A 473 -22.93 3.21 -0.09
N CYS A 474 -22.18 2.91 -1.15
CA CYS A 474 -21.20 1.84 -1.18
C CYS A 474 -20.03 2.06 -0.21
N VAL A 475 -19.46 3.27 -0.15
CA VAL A 475 -18.39 3.55 0.82
C VAL A 475 -18.90 3.55 2.26
N ALA A 476 -20.16 3.96 2.52
CA ALA A 476 -20.78 3.86 3.84
C ALA A 476 -20.94 2.39 4.25
N LEU A 477 -21.37 1.51 3.32
CA LEU A 477 -21.44 0.07 3.56
C LEU A 477 -20.05 -0.54 3.82
N PHE A 478 -19.02 -0.12 3.07
CA PHE A 478 -17.64 -0.52 3.32
C PHE A 478 -17.20 -0.10 4.73
N ALA A 479 -17.50 1.14 5.14
CA ALA A 479 -17.18 1.65 6.47
C ALA A 479 -17.84 0.84 7.59
N VAL A 480 -19.10 0.43 7.42
CA VAL A 480 -19.77 -0.49 8.37
C VAL A 480 -19.01 -1.81 8.48
N GLY A 481 -18.64 -2.42 7.36
CA GLY A 481 -17.86 -3.66 7.36
C GLY A 481 -16.49 -3.49 8.04
N PHE A 482 -15.82 -2.37 7.77
CA PHE A 482 -14.55 -2.03 8.39
C PHE A 482 -14.67 -1.83 9.91
N LEU A 483 -15.71 -1.14 10.39
CA LEU A 483 -15.98 -0.97 11.82
C LEU A 483 -16.23 -2.31 12.52
N LEU A 484 -16.90 -3.25 11.86
CA LEU A 484 -17.07 -4.61 12.39
C LEU A 484 -15.72 -5.35 12.53
N VAL A 485 -14.78 -5.14 11.61
CA VAL A 485 -13.41 -5.66 11.77
C VAL A 485 -12.71 -4.99 12.95
N LEU A 486 -12.80 -3.66 13.09
CA LEU A 486 -12.20 -2.95 14.23
C LEU A 486 -12.78 -3.41 15.58
N PHE A 487 -14.09 -3.65 15.64
CA PHE A 487 -14.74 -4.22 16.82
C PHE A 487 -14.17 -5.60 17.16
N GLU A 488 -13.98 -6.45 16.15
CA GLU A 488 -13.42 -7.78 16.34
C GLU A 488 -11.95 -7.74 16.76
N VAL A 489 -11.17 -6.83 16.18
CA VAL A 489 -9.79 -6.53 16.59
C VAL A 489 -9.74 -6.13 18.06
N GLY A 490 -10.61 -5.22 18.51
CA GLY A 490 -10.70 -4.84 19.93
C GLY A 490 -11.05 -6.03 20.84
N ARG A 491 -12.01 -6.86 20.42
CA ARG A 491 -12.42 -8.07 21.17
C ARG A 491 -11.31 -9.10 21.31
N LEU A 492 -10.50 -9.28 20.26
CA LEU A 492 -9.34 -10.18 20.33
C LEU A 492 -8.22 -9.58 21.17
N ALA A 493 -7.97 -8.26 21.06
CA ALA A 493 -6.95 -7.58 21.85
C ALA A 493 -7.22 -7.61 23.35
N LEU A 494 -8.49 -7.54 23.78
CA LEU A 494 -8.87 -7.68 25.19
C LEU A 494 -8.73 -9.11 25.73
N ALA A 495 -8.65 -10.11 24.85
CA ALA A 495 -8.50 -11.51 25.23
C ALA A 495 -7.05 -12.02 25.14
N ALA A 496 -6.18 -11.25 24.48
CA ALA A 496 -4.75 -11.47 24.38
C ALA A 496 -4.02 -10.86 25.58
#